data_AF-A0AAD3T8F9-F1
#
_entry.id   AF-A0AAD3T8F9-F1
#
_cell.length_a   1.000
_cell.length_b   1.000
_cell.length_c   1.000
_cell.angle_alpha   90.00
_cell.angle_beta   90.00
_cell.angle_gamma   90.00
#
_symmetry.space_group_name_H-M   'P 1'
#
loop_
_entity.id
_entity.type
_entity.pdbx_description
1 polymer ?
#
loop_
_entity_poly.entity_id
_entity_poly.type
_entity_poly.pdbx_seq_one_letter_code
_entity_poly.pdbx_strand_id
1 'polypeptide(L)'
;MMPSVNDNGSPEKKLAWLRSQVIGGNADFSSPFGKRRITYADTTASGRCLHYIENYITTEVLPFYGNTHTSDSYVGRRSTKMLYEATRYIHRCLGSGRNNALLFCGSGSTAAIKRLQEVMGIAIPATLRDIAVRFLREEERWVVFVGPFEHHSNLLSWRQSLAQVVELGISEDGSVDMEALRLELEHYKDTNRPMLGSFSACSNVTGICSDTRALARLLHQYGAFACFDFATSGPYVEIDMRSGEVDGYDAIFLSPHKFIGGPGSPGILLVSKDLYQLKAFAPSTCGGGTVAYVNGFSEEDTLYLEDIEERESAGTPPIIQTIKAALAMWVKEHIGYKTIEEQEHVHIQRAMKRLGENKRIQILGNTSVKRQAILSFLVHPLENDKPLHGPFVSKLLNDLFGIQARGGCACAGPYGHTLLRIDKDHSLAFRSAIQQGYVGVKPGWARISFPYYMLTEELEFILAAVEFIANYGQRFLALYHFNWKTGSWSFSKAAFSRALGLAKENWRGREFCNQQKTLISNSMQELNLKCHEAKEFKYAGTKAGDLIHEFASYLDTAMSIADLLPASLTPRRIPEDLDVDLPFMI
;
A
#
# COMPACT_ATOMS: atom_id res chain seq x y z
N MET A 1 -1.64 -20.84 -21.71
CA MET A 1 -2.96 -21.15 -21.15
C MET A 1 -2.92 -20.84 -19.67
N MET A 2 -3.71 -19.86 -19.23
CA MET A 2 -3.86 -19.57 -17.81
C MET A 2 -4.45 -20.80 -17.09
N PRO A 3 -4.00 -21.14 -15.88
CA PRO A 3 -4.56 -22.26 -15.13
C PRO A 3 -6.07 -22.07 -14.93
N SER A 4 -6.86 -23.14 -15.04
CA SER A 4 -8.28 -23.06 -14.67
C SER A 4 -8.40 -22.87 -13.15
N VAL A 5 -9.34 -22.04 -12.72
CA VAL A 5 -9.69 -21.96 -11.29
C VAL A 5 -10.49 -23.20 -10.93
N ASN A 6 -9.90 -24.08 -10.14
CA ASN A 6 -10.54 -25.31 -9.67
C ASN A 6 -11.15 -25.03 -8.28
N ASP A 7 -12.47 -25.18 -8.14
CA ASP A 7 -13.20 -24.69 -6.95
C ASP A 7 -13.41 -25.74 -5.84
N ASN A 8 -12.91 -26.96 -6.03
CA ASN A 8 -13.21 -28.10 -5.13
C ASN A 8 -12.40 -28.15 -3.82
N GLY A 9 -11.68 -27.08 -3.45
CA GLY A 9 -10.86 -27.02 -2.24
C GLY A 9 -11.52 -26.18 -1.14
N SER A 10 -11.51 -26.63 0.11
CA SER A 10 -11.97 -25.80 1.24
C SER A 10 -11.15 -24.52 1.37
N PRO A 11 -11.73 -23.40 1.86
CA PRO A 11 -11.00 -22.14 2.05
C PRO A 11 -9.68 -22.31 2.78
N GLU A 12 -9.67 -23.10 3.87
CA GLU A 12 -8.45 -23.36 4.65
C GLU A 12 -7.36 -24.08 3.84
N LYS A 13 -7.72 -25.03 2.97
CA LYS A 13 -6.74 -25.69 2.08
C LYS A 13 -6.14 -24.72 1.08
N LYS A 14 -6.96 -23.83 0.51
CA LYS A 14 -6.52 -22.78 -0.44
C LYS A 14 -5.59 -21.78 0.25
N LEU A 15 -5.91 -21.33 1.46
CA LEU A 15 -5.04 -20.44 2.25
C LEU A 15 -3.74 -21.14 2.67
N ALA A 16 -3.80 -22.38 3.12
CA ALA A 16 -2.62 -23.17 3.44
C ALA A 16 -1.70 -23.38 2.23
N TRP A 17 -2.28 -23.63 1.05
CA TRP A 17 -1.54 -23.66 -0.20
C TRP A 17 -0.86 -22.32 -0.46
N LEU A 18 -1.59 -21.20 -0.43
CA LEU A 18 -1.02 -19.87 -0.70
C LEU A 18 0.16 -19.56 0.22
N ARG A 19 -0.02 -19.82 1.52
CA ARG A 19 1.02 -19.72 2.55
C ARG A 19 2.28 -20.52 2.20
N SER A 20 2.12 -21.75 1.71
CA SER A 20 3.24 -22.61 1.28
C SER A 20 3.99 -22.07 0.05
N GLN A 21 3.35 -21.21 -0.74
CA GLN A 21 3.95 -20.65 -1.95
C GLN A 21 4.75 -19.38 -1.69
N VAL A 22 4.61 -18.74 -0.53
CA VAL A 22 5.30 -17.46 -0.23
C VAL A 22 6.81 -17.64 -0.23
N ILE A 23 7.49 -17.01 -1.18
CA ILE A 23 8.96 -17.02 -1.24
C ILE A 23 9.50 -16.25 -0.04
N GLY A 24 10.35 -16.90 0.75
CA GLY A 24 10.94 -16.32 1.96
C GLY A 24 10.02 -16.29 3.18
N GLY A 25 8.95 -17.08 3.20
CA GLY A 25 8.05 -17.20 4.37
C GLY A 25 8.73 -17.70 5.66
N ASN A 26 9.86 -18.41 5.53
CA ASN A 26 10.70 -18.85 6.65
C ASN A 26 12.10 -18.20 6.62
N ALA A 27 12.24 -17.08 5.91
CA ALA A 27 13.52 -16.39 5.89
C ALA A 27 13.77 -15.75 7.26
N ASP A 28 15.02 -15.79 7.68
CA ASP A 28 15.48 -15.18 8.92
C ASP A 28 16.58 -14.16 8.62
N PHE A 29 16.81 -13.24 9.56
CA PHE A 29 17.94 -12.33 9.52
C PHE A 29 18.56 -12.15 10.90
N SER A 30 19.80 -11.67 10.91
CA SER A 30 20.51 -11.32 12.15
C SER A 30 20.10 -9.92 12.59
N SER A 31 19.38 -9.84 13.71
CA SER A 31 19.09 -8.57 14.39
C SER A 31 20.14 -8.27 15.48
N PRO A 32 20.16 -7.05 16.04
CA PRO A 32 20.96 -6.75 17.23
C PRO A 32 20.68 -7.64 18.44
N PHE A 33 19.51 -8.28 18.49
CA PHE A 33 19.04 -9.10 19.62
C PHE A 33 19.00 -10.60 19.29
N GLY A 34 19.72 -11.00 18.24
CA GLY A 34 19.85 -12.38 17.78
C GLY A 34 19.09 -12.64 16.48
N LYS A 35 19.00 -13.91 16.10
CA LYS A 35 18.30 -14.32 14.89
C LYS A 35 16.80 -14.03 15.03
N ARG A 36 16.17 -13.49 13.98
CA ARG A 36 14.74 -13.22 13.92
C ARG A 36 14.15 -13.69 12.61
N ARG A 37 12.99 -14.32 12.69
CA ARG A 37 12.15 -14.65 11.53
C ARG A 37 11.58 -13.39 10.91
N ILE A 38 11.51 -13.35 9.58
CA ILE A 38 10.86 -12.25 8.86
C ILE A 38 9.35 -12.43 8.90
N THR A 39 8.69 -11.79 9.87
CA THR A 39 7.23 -11.70 9.94
C THR A 39 6.76 -10.48 9.16
N TYR A 40 6.17 -10.67 7.98
CA TYR A 40 5.90 -9.57 7.03
C TYR A 40 4.53 -8.91 7.28
N ALA A 41 4.55 -7.65 7.74
CA ALA A 41 3.35 -6.88 8.10
C ALA A 41 3.25 -5.54 7.32
N ASP A 42 3.80 -5.48 6.10
CA ASP A 42 3.76 -4.29 5.22
C ASP A 42 3.21 -4.63 3.82
N THR A 43 2.25 -5.56 3.75
CA THR A 43 1.58 -5.97 2.50
C THR A 43 0.84 -4.85 1.80
N THR A 44 0.41 -3.81 2.52
CA THR A 44 -0.15 -2.58 1.91
C THR A 44 0.84 -1.88 0.99
N ALA A 45 2.15 -2.00 1.23
CA ALA A 45 3.16 -1.42 0.37
C ALA A 45 3.48 -2.28 -0.85
N SER A 46 3.63 -3.59 -0.66
CA SER A 46 3.88 -4.54 -1.75
C SER A 46 3.51 -5.96 -1.29
N GLY A 47 3.01 -6.77 -2.23
CA GLY A 47 2.88 -8.21 -2.02
C GLY A 47 4.25 -8.90 -2.00
N ARG A 48 4.26 -10.17 -1.59
CA ARG A 48 5.41 -11.08 -1.68
C ARG A 48 5.33 -11.91 -2.96
N CYS A 49 6.47 -12.38 -3.49
CA CYS A 49 6.48 -13.30 -4.63
C CYS A 49 6.02 -14.72 -4.23
N LEU A 50 5.55 -15.50 -5.22
CA LEU A 50 5.07 -16.86 -5.04
C LEU A 50 5.87 -17.86 -5.87
N HIS A 51 6.29 -18.97 -5.27
CA HIS A 51 6.96 -20.07 -5.96
C HIS A 51 6.17 -20.55 -7.18
N TYR A 52 4.85 -20.71 -7.04
CA TYR A 52 3.97 -21.09 -8.14
C TYR A 52 4.13 -20.19 -9.38
N ILE A 53 4.13 -18.88 -9.19
CA ILE A 53 4.21 -17.90 -10.29
C ILE A 53 5.62 -17.84 -10.87
N GLU A 54 6.64 -17.74 -10.02
CA GLU A 54 8.03 -17.66 -10.51
C GLU A 54 8.46 -18.94 -11.22
N ASN A 55 8.02 -20.11 -10.73
CA ASN A 55 8.26 -21.38 -11.41
C ASN A 55 7.53 -21.41 -12.76
N TYR A 56 6.25 -21.01 -12.82
CA TYR A 56 5.51 -20.95 -14.08
C TYR A 56 6.20 -20.04 -15.11
N ILE A 57 6.64 -18.85 -14.70
CA ILE A 57 7.41 -17.95 -15.58
C ILE A 57 8.67 -18.66 -16.08
N THR A 58 9.41 -19.29 -15.18
CA THR A 58 10.71 -19.91 -15.50
C THR A 58 10.57 -21.15 -16.39
N THR A 59 9.51 -21.95 -16.24
CA THR A 59 9.34 -23.23 -16.95
C THR A 59 8.42 -23.14 -18.16
N GLU A 60 7.38 -22.29 -18.12
CA GLU A 60 6.34 -22.23 -19.16
C GLU A 60 6.44 -21.01 -20.06
N VAL A 61 7.00 -19.89 -19.57
CA VAL A 61 7.06 -18.61 -20.31
C VAL A 61 8.44 -18.42 -20.94
N LEU A 62 9.50 -18.33 -20.11
CA LEU A 62 10.84 -17.97 -20.57
C LEU A 62 11.43 -18.91 -21.63
N PRO A 63 11.26 -20.25 -21.57
CA PRO A 63 11.81 -21.15 -22.58
C PRO A 63 11.21 -20.97 -23.98
N PHE A 64 10.04 -20.33 -24.08
CA PHE A 64 9.31 -20.11 -25.32
C PHE A 64 9.12 -18.62 -25.64
N TYR A 65 9.90 -17.76 -25.00
CA TYR A 65 9.81 -16.32 -25.14
C TYR A 65 10.30 -15.86 -26.52
N GLY A 66 9.52 -14.98 -27.14
CA GLY A 66 9.84 -14.26 -28.36
C GLY A 66 9.12 -12.92 -28.38
N ASN A 67 9.67 -11.93 -29.09
CA ASN A 67 9.05 -10.61 -29.16
C ASN A 67 7.68 -10.66 -29.87
N THR A 68 6.74 -9.84 -29.42
CA THR A 68 5.34 -9.80 -29.88
C THR A 68 5.14 -8.68 -30.90
N HIS A 69 5.57 -8.91 -32.14
CA HIS A 69 5.23 -8.04 -33.29
C HIS A 69 5.14 -8.83 -34.61
N THR A 70 5.66 -10.06 -34.63
CA THR A 70 5.49 -11.02 -35.72
C THR A 70 5.11 -12.39 -35.16
N SER A 71 4.14 -13.05 -35.78
CA SER A 71 3.63 -14.37 -35.36
C SER A 71 4.05 -15.52 -36.30
N ASP A 72 5.03 -15.25 -37.17
CA ASP A 72 5.52 -16.21 -38.16
C ASP A 72 6.36 -17.30 -37.52
N SER A 73 7.16 -16.94 -36.51
CA SER A 73 7.93 -17.90 -35.71
C SER A 73 7.09 -18.55 -34.62
N TYR A 74 7.44 -19.78 -34.24
CA TYR A 74 6.76 -20.51 -33.17
C TYR A 74 6.74 -19.72 -31.84
N VAL A 75 7.88 -19.16 -31.43
CA VAL A 75 8.02 -18.42 -30.16
C VAL A 75 7.31 -17.07 -30.19
N GLY A 76 7.34 -16.35 -31.32
CA GLY A 76 6.60 -15.10 -31.50
C GLY A 76 5.09 -15.32 -31.43
N ARG A 77 4.58 -16.34 -32.13
CA ARG A 77 3.16 -16.75 -32.05
C ARG A 77 2.75 -17.15 -30.65
N ARG A 78 3.58 -17.94 -29.95
CA ARG A 78 3.29 -18.43 -28.60
C ARG A 78 3.27 -17.30 -27.57
N SER A 79 4.25 -16.40 -27.61
CA SER A 79 4.31 -15.24 -26.71
C SER A 79 3.15 -14.28 -26.93
N THR A 80 2.80 -14.01 -28.20
CA THR A 80 1.64 -13.18 -28.57
C THR A 80 0.35 -13.78 -28.02
N LYS A 81 0.16 -15.10 -28.18
CA LYS A 81 -1.01 -15.80 -27.62
C LYS A 81 -1.06 -15.71 -26.09
N MET A 82 0.07 -15.89 -25.39
CA MET A 82 0.13 -15.79 -23.94
C MET A 82 -0.20 -14.38 -23.44
N LEU A 83 0.33 -13.35 -24.11
CA LEU A 83 0.00 -11.97 -23.82
C LEU A 83 -1.51 -11.72 -23.98
N TYR A 84 -2.10 -12.12 -25.11
CA TYR A 84 -3.54 -11.97 -25.35
C TYR A 84 -4.39 -12.72 -24.31
N GLU A 85 -4.02 -13.95 -23.95
CA GLU A 85 -4.70 -14.71 -22.90
C GLU A 85 -4.63 -14.00 -21.54
N ALA A 86 -3.48 -13.41 -21.19
CA ALA A 86 -3.28 -12.64 -19.97
C ALA A 86 -4.10 -11.34 -19.97
N THR A 87 -4.05 -10.56 -21.05
CA THR A 87 -4.83 -9.33 -21.23
C THR A 87 -6.33 -9.61 -21.09
N ARG A 88 -6.86 -10.62 -21.81
CA ARG A 88 -8.27 -11.02 -21.73
C ARG A 88 -8.66 -11.48 -20.32
N TYR A 89 -7.76 -12.18 -19.63
CA TYR A 89 -7.99 -12.60 -18.26
C TYR A 89 -8.14 -11.40 -17.32
N ILE A 90 -7.28 -10.39 -17.47
CA ILE A 90 -7.33 -9.15 -16.69
C ILE A 90 -8.62 -8.37 -16.98
N HIS A 91 -9.03 -8.22 -18.25
CA HIS A 91 -10.33 -7.60 -18.58
C HIS A 91 -11.49 -8.24 -17.83
N ARG A 92 -11.55 -9.58 -17.82
CA ARG A 92 -12.60 -10.33 -17.12
C ARG A 92 -12.57 -10.07 -15.62
N CYS A 93 -11.38 -10.10 -15.00
CA CYS A 93 -11.24 -9.85 -13.57
C CYS A 93 -11.56 -8.42 -13.13
N LEU A 94 -11.65 -7.48 -14.07
CA LEU A 94 -12.00 -6.07 -13.81
C LEU A 94 -13.42 -5.71 -14.28
N GLY A 95 -14.20 -6.68 -14.78
CA GLY A 95 -15.55 -6.41 -15.31
C GLY A 95 -15.54 -5.50 -16.55
N SER A 96 -14.49 -5.56 -17.36
CA SER A 96 -14.34 -4.72 -18.56
C SER A 96 -15.39 -5.06 -19.62
N GLY A 97 -16.02 -4.02 -20.17
CA GLY A 97 -16.92 -4.11 -21.33
C GLY A 97 -16.24 -3.73 -22.66
N ARG A 98 -17.03 -3.67 -23.74
CA ARG A 98 -16.56 -3.31 -25.11
C ARG A 98 -16.10 -1.85 -25.24
N ASN A 99 -16.64 -0.96 -24.41
CA ASN A 99 -16.30 0.46 -24.41
C ASN A 99 -15.08 0.80 -23.54
N ASN A 100 -14.29 -0.22 -23.15
CA ASN A 100 -13.11 0.00 -22.32
C ASN A 100 -11.83 -0.35 -23.08
N ALA A 101 -10.73 0.27 -22.67
CA ALA A 101 -9.38 -0.04 -23.11
C ALA A 101 -8.51 -0.33 -21.87
N LEU A 102 -7.73 -1.40 -21.93
CA LEU A 102 -6.80 -1.83 -20.90
C LEU A 102 -5.36 -1.50 -21.31
N LEU A 103 -4.74 -0.59 -20.55
CA LEU A 103 -3.38 -0.12 -20.82
C LEU A 103 -2.41 -0.61 -19.74
N PHE A 104 -1.35 -1.28 -20.17
CA PHE A 104 -0.23 -1.65 -19.31
C PHE A 104 0.77 -0.49 -19.24
N CYS A 105 0.82 0.11 -18.07
CA CYS A 105 1.59 1.33 -17.82
C CYS A 105 2.94 0.99 -17.19
N GLY A 106 3.73 2.02 -16.87
CA GLY A 106 4.99 1.88 -16.13
C GLY A 106 4.80 1.39 -14.69
N SER A 107 5.41 2.06 -13.71
CA SER A 107 5.40 1.57 -12.32
C SER A 107 4.13 1.95 -11.55
N GLY A 108 3.25 0.95 -11.32
CA GLY A 108 2.08 1.04 -10.44
C GLY A 108 1.01 2.05 -10.88
N SER A 109 0.08 2.36 -9.98
CA SER A 109 -1.03 3.30 -10.22
C SER A 109 -0.52 4.69 -10.58
N THR A 110 0.68 5.08 -10.12
CA THR A 110 1.32 6.35 -10.51
C THR A 110 1.44 6.49 -12.01
N ALA A 111 1.94 5.45 -12.70
CA ALA A 111 2.06 5.47 -14.14
C ALA A 111 0.69 5.36 -14.83
N ALA A 112 -0.28 4.67 -14.23
CA ALA A 112 -1.64 4.58 -14.75
C ALA A 112 -2.38 5.93 -14.71
N ILE A 113 -2.27 6.67 -13.60
CA ILE A 113 -2.85 8.02 -13.45
C ILE A 113 -2.19 8.99 -14.43
N LYS A 114 -0.86 8.92 -14.58
CA LYS A 114 -0.15 9.74 -15.56
C LYS A 114 -0.59 9.39 -16.99
N ARG A 115 -0.71 8.10 -17.32
CA ARG A 115 -1.18 7.66 -18.63
C ARG A 115 -2.61 8.14 -18.92
N LEU A 116 -3.48 8.17 -17.91
CA LEU A 116 -4.82 8.73 -18.06
C LEU A 116 -4.74 10.21 -18.49
N GLN A 117 -3.92 11.02 -17.81
CA GLN A 117 -3.72 12.42 -18.19
C GLN A 117 -3.18 12.60 -19.61
N GLU A 118 -2.30 11.69 -20.04
CA GLU A 118 -1.74 11.69 -21.39
C GLU A 118 -2.80 11.41 -22.44
N VAL A 119 -3.61 10.35 -22.28
CA VAL A 119 -4.67 10.01 -23.23
C VAL A 119 -5.84 10.99 -23.22
N MET A 120 -6.01 11.74 -22.12
CA MET A 120 -6.95 12.87 -22.03
C MET A 120 -6.40 14.17 -22.66
N GLY A 121 -5.10 14.23 -23.00
CA GLY A 121 -4.48 15.42 -23.57
C GLY A 121 -4.19 16.55 -22.55
N ILE A 122 -4.19 16.26 -21.26
CA ILE A 122 -3.96 17.25 -20.18
C ILE A 122 -2.62 17.08 -19.46
N ALA A 123 -1.83 16.09 -19.86
CA ALA A 123 -0.45 15.93 -19.44
C ALA A 123 0.46 16.93 -20.16
N ILE A 124 1.35 17.57 -19.41
CA ILE A 124 2.35 18.48 -19.98
C ILE A 124 3.67 18.37 -19.22
N PRO A 125 4.83 18.62 -19.85
CA PRO A 125 6.08 18.80 -19.13
C PRO A 125 5.98 19.95 -18.12
N ALA A 126 6.54 19.75 -16.91
CA ALA A 126 6.45 20.73 -15.82
C ALA A 126 7.01 22.11 -16.21
N THR A 127 8.01 22.15 -17.09
CA THR A 127 8.63 23.39 -17.59
C THR A 127 7.70 24.25 -18.44
N LEU A 128 6.64 23.67 -19.02
CA LEU A 128 5.70 24.37 -19.91
C LEU A 128 4.33 24.56 -19.27
N ARG A 129 4.06 23.95 -18.11
CA ARG A 129 2.75 23.96 -17.47
C ARG A 129 2.21 25.37 -17.26
N ASP A 130 2.98 26.23 -16.59
CA ASP A 130 2.52 27.58 -16.24
C ASP A 130 2.34 28.47 -17.48
N ILE A 131 3.06 28.19 -18.56
CA ILE A 131 2.87 28.86 -19.85
C ILE A 131 1.54 28.40 -20.45
N ALA A 132 1.34 27.09 -20.60
CA ALA A 132 0.13 26.53 -21.20
C ALA A 132 -1.15 26.95 -20.45
N VAL A 133 -1.14 26.89 -19.11
CA VAL A 133 -2.30 27.29 -18.29
C VAL A 133 -2.69 28.76 -18.52
N ARG A 134 -1.75 29.66 -18.83
CA ARG A 134 -2.05 31.07 -19.14
C ARG A 134 -2.73 31.29 -20.49
N PHE A 135 -2.57 30.35 -21.42
CA PHE A 135 -3.14 30.44 -22.77
C PHE A 135 -4.43 29.62 -22.93
N LEU A 136 -4.71 28.69 -22.03
CA LEU A 136 -5.98 27.96 -21.99
C LEU A 136 -7.09 28.85 -21.46
N ARG A 137 -8.25 28.78 -22.10
CA ARG A 137 -9.49 29.32 -21.52
C ARG A 137 -9.94 28.44 -20.36
N GLU A 138 -10.68 29.01 -19.41
CA GLU A 138 -11.16 28.22 -18.26
C GLU A 138 -12.08 27.08 -18.69
N GLU A 139 -12.89 27.28 -19.73
CA GLU A 139 -13.78 26.25 -20.30
C GLU A 139 -13.01 25.03 -20.85
N GLU A 140 -11.76 25.21 -21.27
CA GLU A 140 -10.90 24.15 -21.81
C GLU A 140 -10.19 23.35 -20.71
N ARG A 141 -10.18 23.87 -19.47
CA ARG A 141 -9.50 23.26 -18.34
C ARG A 141 -10.45 22.30 -17.62
N TRP A 142 -10.10 21.02 -17.62
CA TRP A 142 -10.76 20.00 -16.82
C TRP A 142 -10.81 20.37 -15.34
N VAL A 143 -11.94 20.10 -14.69
CA VAL A 143 -12.08 20.18 -13.23
C VAL A 143 -11.92 18.77 -12.67
N VAL A 144 -10.95 18.59 -11.77
CA VAL A 144 -10.66 17.29 -11.15
C VAL A 144 -10.87 17.38 -9.65
N PHE A 145 -11.86 16.64 -9.15
CA PHE A 145 -12.15 16.49 -7.72
C PHE A 145 -11.30 15.35 -7.14
N VAL A 146 -10.64 15.58 -6.01
CA VAL A 146 -9.82 14.58 -5.31
C VAL A 146 -10.21 14.49 -3.83
N GLY A 147 -10.08 13.30 -3.25
CA GLY A 147 -10.48 13.04 -1.87
C GLY A 147 -9.50 13.54 -0.80
N PRO A 148 -9.88 13.43 0.48
CA PRO A 148 -9.06 13.91 1.61
C PRO A 148 -7.88 12.99 1.96
N PHE A 149 -7.90 11.73 1.52
CA PHE A 149 -6.89 10.72 1.86
C PHE A 149 -6.17 10.15 0.64
N GLU A 150 -6.05 10.94 -0.43
CA GLU A 150 -5.34 10.52 -1.63
C GLU A 150 -3.85 10.24 -1.38
N HIS A 151 -3.37 9.17 -1.99
CA HIS A 151 -1.95 8.93 -2.15
C HIS A 151 -1.33 10.06 -2.99
N HIS A 152 -0.07 10.41 -2.77
CA HIS A 152 0.64 11.45 -3.53
C HIS A 152 0.53 11.28 -5.05
N SER A 153 0.53 10.04 -5.54
CA SER A 153 0.31 9.72 -6.96
C SER A 153 -1.03 10.20 -7.50
N ASN A 154 -2.08 10.18 -6.68
CA ASN A 154 -3.43 10.61 -7.03
C ASN A 154 -3.77 12.03 -6.54
N LEU A 155 -2.76 12.82 -6.19
CA LEU A 155 -2.91 14.24 -5.83
C LEU A 155 -1.90 15.11 -6.57
N LEU A 156 -0.61 14.85 -6.38
CA LEU A 156 0.46 15.64 -6.99
C LEU A 156 0.45 15.52 -8.51
N SER A 157 0.12 14.35 -9.04
CA SER A 157 0.00 14.14 -10.48
C SER A 157 -1.06 15.07 -11.10
N TRP A 158 -2.23 15.20 -10.46
CA TRP A 158 -3.28 16.12 -10.92
C TRP A 158 -2.90 17.59 -10.73
N ARG A 159 -2.27 17.94 -9.60
CA ARG A 159 -1.78 19.31 -9.37
C ARG A 159 -0.75 19.76 -10.42
N GLN A 160 -0.02 18.83 -11.03
CA GLN A 160 0.99 19.10 -12.05
C GLN A 160 0.48 18.91 -13.49
N SER A 161 -0.81 18.63 -13.68
CA SER A 161 -1.45 18.61 -15.00
C SER A 161 -2.00 20.00 -15.38
N LEU A 162 -2.67 20.10 -16.53
CA LEU A 162 -3.39 21.30 -16.99
C LEU A 162 -4.75 21.52 -16.29
N ALA A 163 -5.22 20.53 -15.51
CA ALA A 163 -6.50 20.59 -14.82
C ALA A 163 -6.54 21.65 -13.71
N GLN A 164 -7.75 22.06 -13.36
CA GLN A 164 -8.05 22.71 -12.08
C GLN A 164 -8.40 21.62 -11.06
N VAL A 165 -7.63 21.55 -9.98
CA VAL A 165 -7.83 20.53 -8.93
C VAL A 165 -8.64 21.12 -7.78
N VAL A 166 -9.70 20.43 -7.40
CA VAL A 166 -10.55 20.72 -6.24
C VAL A 166 -10.33 19.63 -5.21
N GLU A 167 -9.75 20.00 -4.07
CA GLU A 167 -9.42 19.07 -2.98
C GLU A 167 -10.54 19.07 -1.95
N LEU A 168 -11.21 17.94 -1.80
CA LEU A 168 -12.29 17.79 -0.83
C LEU A 168 -11.75 17.56 0.58
N GLY A 169 -12.48 18.09 1.55
CA GLY A 169 -12.25 17.85 2.96
C GLY A 169 -12.62 16.43 3.41
N ILE A 170 -12.29 16.16 4.67
CA ILE A 170 -12.71 14.94 5.36
C ILE A 170 -14.04 15.21 6.07
N SER A 171 -14.98 14.28 5.99
CA SER A 171 -16.22 14.34 6.77
C SER A 171 -15.95 14.05 8.25
N GLU A 172 -16.95 14.28 9.11
CA GLU A 172 -16.87 13.98 10.55
C GLU A 172 -16.56 12.49 10.83
N ASP A 173 -17.04 11.59 9.98
CA ASP A 173 -16.79 10.16 10.11
C ASP A 173 -15.48 9.70 9.45
N GLY A 174 -14.62 10.62 8.99
CA GLY A 174 -13.33 10.28 8.43
C GLY A 174 -13.37 9.79 6.97
N SER A 175 -14.54 9.84 6.33
CA SER A 175 -14.74 9.46 4.93
C SER A 175 -14.64 10.68 3.99
N VAL A 176 -14.99 10.50 2.72
CA VAL A 176 -15.07 11.60 1.75
C VAL A 176 -16.33 12.41 2.05
N ASP A 177 -16.20 13.73 2.16
CA ASP A 177 -17.36 14.60 2.34
C ASP A 177 -18.23 14.65 1.06
N MET A 178 -19.29 13.86 1.06
CA MET A 178 -20.23 13.74 -0.07
C MET A 178 -21.04 15.02 -0.31
N GLU A 179 -21.30 15.79 0.74
CA GLU A 179 -22.05 17.05 0.62
C GLU A 179 -21.16 18.15 0.05
N ALA A 180 -19.91 18.23 0.50
CA ALA A 180 -18.92 19.11 -0.12
C ALA A 180 -18.72 18.77 -1.59
N LEU A 181 -18.62 17.47 -1.95
CA LEU A 181 -18.56 17.05 -3.36
C LEU A 181 -19.80 17.52 -4.15
N ARG A 182 -21.01 17.34 -3.60
CA ARG A 182 -22.24 17.78 -4.26
C ARG A 182 -22.25 19.28 -4.54
N LEU A 183 -21.86 20.09 -3.55
CA LEU A 183 -21.80 21.55 -3.68
C LEU A 183 -20.78 22.00 -4.73
N GLU A 184 -19.61 21.38 -4.74
CA GLU A 184 -18.58 21.66 -5.75
C GLU A 184 -19.05 21.24 -7.16
N LEU A 185 -19.69 20.07 -7.30
CA LEU A 185 -20.26 19.64 -8.58
C LEU A 185 -21.36 20.60 -9.08
N GLU A 186 -22.24 21.08 -8.20
CA GLU A 186 -23.23 22.11 -8.53
C GLU A 186 -22.58 23.40 -9.01
N HIS A 187 -21.51 23.83 -8.34
CA HIS A 187 -20.78 25.04 -8.70
C HIS A 187 -20.20 24.97 -10.12
N TYR A 188 -19.64 23.82 -10.51
CA TYR A 188 -19.00 23.67 -11.83
C TYR A 188 -19.96 23.20 -12.94
N LYS A 189 -21.14 22.67 -12.62
CA LYS A 189 -22.10 22.12 -13.62
C LYS A 189 -22.39 23.08 -14.78
N ASP A 190 -22.61 24.36 -14.47
CA ASP A 190 -23.02 25.36 -15.46
C ASP A 190 -21.83 26.05 -16.16
N THR A 191 -20.60 25.61 -15.87
CA THR A 191 -19.38 26.19 -16.47
C THR A 191 -19.02 25.61 -17.84
N ASN A 192 -19.75 24.58 -18.30
CA ASN A 192 -19.49 23.83 -19.54
C ASN A 192 -18.07 23.22 -19.60
N ARG A 193 -17.45 23.00 -18.43
CA ARG A 193 -16.13 22.37 -18.30
C ARG A 193 -16.28 20.85 -18.15
N PRO A 194 -15.36 20.05 -18.71
CA PRO A 194 -15.34 18.63 -18.44
C PRO A 194 -14.92 18.38 -16.99
N MET A 195 -15.64 17.50 -16.31
CA MET A 195 -15.47 17.21 -14.88
C MET A 195 -15.09 15.75 -14.64
N LEU A 196 -14.24 15.50 -13.67
CA LEU A 196 -13.80 14.15 -13.28
C LEU A 196 -13.56 14.08 -11.77
N GLY A 197 -14.01 13.01 -11.13
CA GLY A 197 -13.62 12.64 -9.77
C GLY A 197 -12.52 11.59 -9.79
N SER A 198 -11.45 11.78 -9.01
CA SER A 198 -10.35 10.82 -8.88
C SER A 198 -10.12 10.49 -7.40
N PHE A 199 -10.65 9.35 -6.96
CA PHE A 199 -10.71 8.99 -5.54
C PHE A 199 -10.00 7.68 -5.23
N SER A 200 -9.32 7.61 -4.10
CA SER A 200 -8.81 6.36 -3.56
C SER A 200 -9.97 5.46 -3.13
N ALA A 201 -10.02 4.22 -3.61
CA ALA A 201 -11.04 3.25 -3.19
C ALA A 201 -10.83 2.80 -1.73
N CYS A 202 -9.60 2.88 -1.23
CA CYS A 202 -9.24 2.61 0.16
C CYS A 202 -7.98 3.40 0.55
N SER A 203 -8.02 4.02 1.73
CA SER A 203 -6.89 4.74 2.30
C SER A 203 -5.71 3.79 2.57
N ASN A 204 -4.56 4.04 1.96
CA ASN A 204 -3.33 3.30 2.25
C ASN A 204 -2.77 3.56 3.66
N VAL A 205 -3.30 4.58 4.35
CA VAL A 205 -2.92 4.93 5.72
C VAL A 205 -3.80 4.20 6.71
N THR A 206 -5.11 4.41 6.64
CA THR A 206 -6.04 4.00 7.70
C THR A 206 -6.82 2.73 7.36
N GLY A 207 -6.74 2.27 6.12
CA GLY A 207 -7.57 1.18 5.61
C GLY A 207 -9.03 1.55 5.36
N ILE A 208 -9.46 2.78 5.69
CA ILE A 208 -10.85 3.23 5.50
C ILE A 208 -11.22 3.11 4.02
N CYS A 209 -12.36 2.45 3.76
CA CYS A 209 -12.87 2.22 2.42
C CYS A 209 -13.82 3.36 2.01
N SER A 210 -13.68 3.83 0.77
CA SER A 210 -14.65 4.73 0.14
C SER A 210 -15.86 3.94 -0.35
N ASP A 211 -17.05 4.51 -0.28
CA ASP A 211 -18.20 4.01 -1.05
C ASP A 211 -18.05 4.47 -2.51
N THR A 212 -17.24 3.72 -3.26
CA THR A 212 -16.90 4.03 -4.66
C THR A 212 -18.13 4.07 -5.55
N ARG A 213 -19.16 3.27 -5.25
CA ARG A 213 -20.41 3.25 -6.02
C ARG A 213 -21.27 4.46 -5.72
N ALA A 214 -21.34 4.92 -4.47
CA ALA A 214 -22.03 6.16 -4.14
C ALA A 214 -21.35 7.38 -4.75
N LEU A 215 -20.02 7.44 -4.70
CA LEU A 215 -19.23 8.48 -5.37
C LEU A 215 -19.49 8.52 -6.87
N ALA A 216 -19.47 7.35 -7.54
CA ALA A 216 -19.76 7.25 -8.97
C ALA A 216 -21.16 7.78 -9.31
N ARG A 217 -22.19 7.36 -8.56
CA ARG A 217 -23.56 7.85 -8.75
C ARG A 217 -23.65 9.36 -8.65
N LEU A 218 -23.02 9.95 -7.63
CA LEU A 218 -23.04 11.40 -7.44
C LEU A 218 -22.31 12.12 -8.58
N LEU A 219 -21.13 11.65 -9.00
CA LEU A 219 -20.39 12.25 -10.11
C LEU A 219 -21.20 12.23 -11.41
N HIS A 220 -21.76 11.07 -11.76
CA HIS A 220 -22.54 10.91 -12.99
C HIS A 220 -23.83 11.73 -13.01
N GLN A 221 -24.47 11.98 -11.86
CA GLN A 221 -25.64 12.87 -11.76
C GLN A 221 -25.34 14.29 -12.26
N TYR A 222 -24.08 14.73 -12.20
CA TYR A 222 -23.62 16.04 -12.66
C TYR A 222 -22.83 15.97 -13.97
N GLY A 223 -22.81 14.81 -14.64
CA GLY A 223 -22.07 14.61 -15.90
C GLY A 223 -20.55 14.54 -15.74
N ALA A 224 -20.05 14.31 -14.51
CA ALA A 224 -18.64 14.11 -14.25
C ALA A 224 -18.26 12.62 -14.37
N PHE A 225 -17.04 12.34 -14.82
CA PHE A 225 -16.49 10.98 -14.87
C PHE A 225 -16.04 10.48 -13.50
N ALA A 226 -16.15 9.18 -13.25
CA ALA A 226 -15.78 8.53 -11.99
C ALA A 226 -14.52 7.66 -12.12
N CYS A 227 -13.40 8.11 -11.55
CA CYS A 227 -12.12 7.40 -11.58
C CYS A 227 -11.66 6.99 -10.18
N PHE A 228 -11.15 5.76 -10.05
CA PHE A 228 -10.79 5.20 -8.75
C PHE A 228 -9.40 4.58 -8.71
N ASP A 229 -8.61 4.95 -7.69
CA ASP A 229 -7.36 4.28 -7.36
C ASP A 229 -7.61 3.06 -6.47
N PHE A 230 -7.50 1.87 -7.07
CA PHE A 230 -7.60 0.58 -6.41
C PHE A 230 -6.23 0.03 -5.99
N ALA A 231 -5.16 0.84 -5.94
CA ALA A 231 -3.84 0.37 -5.50
C ALA A 231 -3.90 -0.37 -4.17
N THR A 232 -4.62 0.18 -3.18
CA THR A 232 -4.67 -0.38 -1.82
C THR A 232 -5.66 -1.54 -1.72
N SER A 233 -6.90 -1.36 -2.21
CA SER A 233 -7.99 -2.33 -2.05
C SER A 233 -7.99 -3.44 -3.10
N GLY A 234 -7.42 -3.20 -4.28
CA GLY A 234 -7.46 -4.11 -5.42
C GLY A 234 -6.97 -5.53 -5.15
N PRO A 235 -5.95 -5.78 -4.30
CA PRO A 235 -5.57 -7.14 -3.93
C PRO A 235 -6.66 -7.95 -3.20
N TYR A 236 -7.70 -7.29 -2.69
CA TYR A 236 -8.63 -7.87 -1.73
C TYR A 236 -10.08 -7.86 -2.20
N VAL A 237 -10.55 -6.75 -2.78
CA VAL A 237 -11.97 -6.55 -3.13
C VAL A 237 -12.28 -6.97 -4.56
N GLU A 238 -13.49 -7.43 -4.84
CA GLU A 238 -13.95 -7.58 -6.23
C GLU A 238 -14.01 -6.21 -6.92
N ILE A 239 -13.54 -6.16 -8.17
CA ILE A 239 -13.52 -4.94 -8.99
C ILE A 239 -14.38 -5.21 -10.22
N ASP A 240 -15.32 -4.31 -10.49
CA ASP A 240 -16.24 -4.43 -11.62
C ASP A 240 -16.46 -3.05 -12.26
N MET A 241 -15.97 -2.87 -13.49
CA MET A 241 -15.91 -1.56 -14.16
C MET A 241 -17.29 -0.97 -14.43
N ARG A 242 -18.23 -1.75 -15.01
CA ARG A 242 -19.61 -1.29 -15.36
C ARG A 242 -19.68 0.07 -16.06
N SER A 243 -18.71 0.38 -16.92
CA SER A 243 -18.64 1.70 -17.56
C SER A 243 -19.92 2.03 -18.34
N GLY A 244 -20.42 3.25 -18.16
CA GLY A 244 -21.70 3.72 -18.72
C GLY A 244 -22.93 3.44 -17.83
N GLU A 245 -22.80 2.66 -16.75
CA GLU A 245 -23.84 2.52 -15.73
C GLU A 245 -23.78 3.65 -14.71
N VAL A 246 -24.90 3.94 -14.03
CA VAL A 246 -25.00 5.06 -13.08
C VAL A 246 -24.02 4.96 -11.91
N ASP A 247 -23.69 3.75 -11.47
CA ASP A 247 -22.68 3.48 -10.43
C ASP A 247 -21.40 2.83 -11.00
N GLY A 248 -21.24 2.90 -12.33
CA GLY A 248 -20.07 2.46 -13.06
C GLY A 248 -18.83 3.30 -12.80
N TYR A 249 -17.70 2.81 -13.27
CA TYR A 249 -16.43 3.53 -13.23
C TYR A 249 -16.01 3.85 -14.66
N ASP A 250 -15.33 4.97 -14.83
CA ASP A 250 -14.76 5.41 -16.10
C ASP A 250 -13.26 5.24 -16.18
N ALA A 251 -12.58 5.16 -15.03
CA ALA A 251 -11.21 4.68 -14.98
C ALA A 251 -10.89 3.95 -13.67
N ILE A 252 -10.04 2.94 -13.76
CA ILE A 252 -9.50 2.19 -12.63
C ILE A 252 -7.98 2.20 -12.72
N PHE A 253 -7.33 2.63 -11.64
CA PHE A 253 -5.88 2.55 -11.48
C PHE A 253 -5.51 1.38 -10.58
N LEU A 254 -4.55 0.55 -11.00
CA LEU A 254 -4.10 -0.59 -10.23
C LEU A 254 -2.58 -0.64 -10.11
N SER A 255 -2.17 -1.17 -8.95
CA SER A 255 -0.78 -1.48 -8.62
C SER A 255 -0.62 -2.98 -8.37
N PRO A 256 -0.52 -3.82 -9.43
CA PRO A 256 -0.39 -5.27 -9.28
C PRO A 256 0.77 -5.73 -8.40
N HIS A 257 1.85 -4.95 -8.22
CA HIS A 257 2.90 -5.28 -7.25
C HIS A 257 2.41 -5.41 -5.79
N LYS A 258 1.25 -4.83 -5.46
CA LYS A 258 0.60 -4.98 -4.14
C LYS A 258 -0.21 -6.28 -4.01
N PHE A 259 -0.46 -6.98 -5.11
CA PHE A 259 -1.07 -8.30 -5.07
C PHE A 259 -0.01 -9.32 -4.65
N ILE A 260 -0.41 -10.33 -3.88
CA ILE A 260 0.47 -11.46 -3.61
C ILE A 260 0.82 -12.17 -4.93
N GLY A 261 2.11 -12.38 -5.16
CA GLY A 261 2.64 -12.89 -6.42
C GLY A 261 2.88 -11.83 -7.51
N GLY A 262 2.42 -10.60 -7.29
CA GLY A 262 2.48 -9.52 -8.27
C GLY A 262 3.76 -8.67 -8.36
N PRO A 263 4.75 -8.69 -7.45
CA PRO A 263 5.96 -7.87 -7.62
C PRO A 263 6.64 -8.07 -8.98
N GLY A 264 6.99 -6.97 -9.66
CA GLY A 264 7.52 -6.98 -11.03
C GLY A 264 6.47 -6.85 -12.14
N SER A 265 5.19 -6.73 -11.79
CA SER A 265 4.10 -6.45 -12.73
C SER A 265 3.98 -4.96 -13.09
N PRO A 266 3.37 -4.59 -14.23
CA PRO A 266 3.21 -3.20 -14.63
C PRO A 266 2.03 -2.56 -13.88
N GLY A 267 1.97 -1.23 -13.87
CA GLY A 267 0.74 -0.51 -13.51
C GLY A 267 -0.35 -0.81 -14.54
N ILE A 268 -1.61 -0.78 -14.12
CA ILE A 268 -2.74 -1.05 -15.01
C ILE A 268 -3.70 0.14 -14.96
N LEU A 269 -4.09 0.60 -16.14
CA LEU A 269 -5.20 1.53 -16.36
C LEU A 269 -6.27 0.81 -17.16
N LEU A 270 -7.46 0.60 -16.58
CA LEU A 270 -8.66 0.28 -17.35
C LEU A 270 -9.47 1.55 -17.48
N VAL A 271 -9.77 1.99 -18.71
CA VAL A 271 -10.38 3.30 -18.97
C VAL A 271 -11.52 3.20 -19.97
N SER A 272 -12.56 4.01 -19.80
CA SER A 272 -13.59 4.24 -20.80
C SER A 272 -12.99 4.89 -22.04
N LYS A 273 -13.39 4.42 -23.22
CA LYS A 273 -12.97 5.03 -24.49
C LYS A 273 -13.48 6.46 -24.65
N ASP A 274 -14.42 6.91 -23.80
CA ASP A 274 -14.91 8.29 -23.77
C ASP A 274 -13.89 9.26 -23.15
N LEU A 275 -12.98 8.76 -22.30
CA LEU A 275 -11.87 9.55 -21.76
C LEU A 275 -10.65 9.61 -22.71
N TYR A 276 -10.68 8.87 -23.83
CA TYR A 276 -9.60 8.86 -24.82
C TYR A 276 -9.77 9.98 -25.85
N GLN A 277 -8.97 11.04 -25.72
CA GLN A 277 -9.08 12.28 -26.51
C GLN A 277 -8.07 12.37 -27.67
N LEU A 278 -7.19 11.37 -27.83
CA LEU A 278 -6.12 11.38 -28.85
C LEU A 278 -6.51 10.70 -30.18
N LYS A 279 -7.80 10.43 -30.44
CA LYS A 279 -8.22 9.71 -31.67
C LYS A 279 -7.77 10.39 -32.97
N ALA A 280 -7.80 11.72 -32.99
CA ALA A 280 -7.43 12.54 -34.14
C ALA A 280 -5.96 13.04 -34.10
N PHE A 281 -5.17 12.60 -33.12
CA PHE A 281 -3.80 13.06 -32.86
C PHE A 281 -2.86 11.87 -32.75
N ALA A 282 -1.55 12.11 -32.68
CA ALA A 282 -0.60 11.05 -32.34
C ALA A 282 -0.92 10.41 -30.97
N PRO A 283 -0.61 9.11 -30.76
CA PRO A 283 -0.76 8.47 -29.45
C PRO A 283 0.08 9.17 -28.38
N SER A 284 -0.19 8.86 -27.10
CA SER A 284 0.56 9.48 -26.00
C SER A 284 2.07 9.24 -26.07
N THR A 285 2.45 8.08 -26.61
CA THR A 285 3.84 7.70 -26.87
C THR A 285 3.92 7.14 -28.28
N CYS A 286 4.66 7.81 -29.16
CA CYS A 286 4.94 7.32 -30.50
C CYS A 286 6.11 6.34 -30.49
N GLY A 287 6.00 5.24 -31.23
CA GLY A 287 7.09 4.27 -31.38
C GLY A 287 6.72 3.09 -32.26
N GLY A 288 7.66 2.15 -32.41
CA GLY A 288 7.39 0.89 -33.10
C GLY A 288 6.20 0.15 -32.47
N GLY A 289 5.38 -0.51 -33.29
CA GLY A 289 4.18 -1.20 -32.81
C GLY A 289 2.92 -0.32 -32.67
N THR A 290 3.02 1.02 -32.78
CA THR A 290 1.85 1.93 -32.71
C THR A 290 1.29 2.35 -34.07
N VAL A 291 2.03 2.06 -35.15
CA VAL A 291 1.74 2.51 -36.51
C VAL A 291 1.31 1.34 -37.39
N ALA A 292 0.33 1.59 -38.26
CA ALA A 292 0.02 0.75 -39.40
C ALA A 292 0.98 1.03 -40.57
N TYR A 293 1.36 2.30 -40.76
CA TYR A 293 2.25 2.73 -41.84
C TYR A 293 3.01 4.00 -41.46
N VAL A 294 4.29 4.08 -41.85
CA VAL A 294 5.11 5.29 -41.78
C VAL A 294 5.96 5.37 -43.04
N ASN A 295 6.12 6.56 -43.62
CA ASN A 295 6.99 6.79 -44.77
C ASN A 295 8.16 7.72 -44.40
N GLY A 296 9.10 7.91 -45.34
CA GLY A 296 10.27 8.76 -45.14
C GLY A 296 10.12 10.19 -45.68
N PHE A 297 8.92 10.62 -46.07
CA PHE A 297 8.69 11.86 -46.82
C PHE A 297 7.86 12.89 -46.06
N SER A 298 6.77 12.48 -45.39
CA SER A 298 5.89 13.38 -44.66
C SER A 298 5.34 12.72 -43.40
N GLU A 299 5.31 13.49 -42.31
CA GLU A 299 4.66 13.07 -41.06
C GLU A 299 3.14 12.93 -41.24
N GLU A 300 2.53 13.76 -42.09
CA GLU A 300 1.08 13.77 -42.34
C GLU A 300 0.56 12.44 -42.93
N ASP A 301 1.42 11.65 -43.56
CA ASP A 301 1.10 10.33 -44.12
C ASP A 301 1.22 9.19 -43.09
N THR A 302 1.57 9.50 -41.84
CA THR A 302 1.69 8.49 -40.78
C THR A 302 0.32 7.98 -40.38
N LEU A 303 0.12 6.67 -40.54
CA LEU A 303 -1.11 6.00 -40.13
C LEU A 303 -0.87 5.27 -38.81
N TYR A 304 -1.46 5.78 -37.73
CA TYR A 304 -1.48 5.12 -36.42
C TYR A 304 -2.59 4.08 -36.34
N LEU A 305 -2.40 3.04 -35.51
CA LEU A 305 -3.40 1.99 -35.29
C LEU A 305 -4.69 2.57 -34.67
N GLU A 306 -5.85 2.04 -35.06
CA GLU A 306 -7.15 2.49 -34.56
C GLU A 306 -7.50 1.90 -33.19
N ASP A 307 -7.04 0.68 -32.90
CA ASP A 307 -7.27 0.04 -31.61
C ASP A 307 -6.45 0.76 -30.52
N ILE A 308 -7.13 1.26 -29.49
CA ILE A 308 -6.52 2.09 -28.44
C ILE A 308 -5.46 1.32 -27.64
N GLU A 309 -5.65 0.01 -27.40
CA GLU A 309 -4.70 -0.77 -26.59
C GLU A 309 -3.41 -0.99 -27.36
N GLU A 310 -3.49 -1.33 -28.64
CA GLU A 310 -2.33 -1.46 -29.52
C GLU A 310 -1.65 -0.11 -29.77
N ARG A 311 -2.46 0.93 -30.03
CA ARG A 311 -2.02 2.31 -30.29
C ARG A 311 -1.21 2.92 -29.14
N GLU A 312 -1.55 2.58 -27.90
CA GLU A 312 -0.88 3.10 -26.70
C GLU A 312 0.18 2.14 -26.11
N SER A 313 0.47 1.03 -26.80
CA SER A 313 1.47 0.02 -26.45
C SER A 313 2.76 0.20 -27.27
N ALA A 314 3.37 1.37 -27.16
CA ALA A 314 4.58 1.71 -27.91
C ALA A 314 5.80 0.85 -27.51
N GLY A 315 6.52 0.37 -28.52
CA GLY A 315 7.67 -0.51 -28.38
C GLY A 315 7.27 -1.93 -28.03
N THR A 316 8.25 -2.71 -27.52
CA THR A 316 7.98 -4.05 -27.00
C THR A 316 7.10 -3.94 -25.75
N PRO A 317 5.89 -4.54 -25.73
CA PRO A 317 5.02 -4.48 -24.57
C PRO A 317 5.59 -5.24 -23.37
N PRO A 318 5.11 -5.00 -22.14
CA PRO A 318 5.61 -5.64 -20.94
C PRO A 318 5.10 -7.09 -20.79
N ILE A 319 5.47 -7.98 -21.71
CA ILE A 319 4.90 -9.33 -21.89
C ILE A 319 4.92 -10.16 -20.60
N ILE A 320 6.11 -10.34 -20.00
CA ILE A 320 6.27 -11.17 -18.79
C ILE A 320 5.54 -10.52 -17.62
N GLN A 321 5.61 -9.20 -17.53
CA GLN A 321 4.99 -8.44 -16.45
C GLN A 321 3.46 -8.54 -16.54
N THR A 322 2.87 -8.49 -17.74
CA THR A 322 1.43 -8.68 -17.97
C THR A 322 0.98 -10.10 -17.60
N ILE A 323 1.74 -11.13 -17.99
CA ILE A 323 1.48 -12.51 -17.58
C ILE A 323 1.51 -12.63 -16.05
N LYS A 324 2.49 -12.00 -15.40
CA LYS A 324 2.63 -11.99 -13.94
C LYS A 324 1.46 -11.30 -13.24
N ALA A 325 0.99 -10.17 -13.78
CA ALA A 325 -0.19 -9.47 -13.27
C ALA A 325 -1.44 -10.36 -13.36
N ALA A 326 -1.66 -11.03 -14.49
CA ALA A 326 -2.77 -11.95 -14.68
C ALA A 326 -2.71 -13.13 -13.68
N LEU A 327 -1.52 -13.72 -13.46
CA LEU A 327 -1.34 -14.79 -12.48
C LEU A 327 -1.57 -14.33 -11.04
N ALA A 328 -1.19 -13.10 -10.69
CA ALA A 328 -1.46 -12.55 -9.36
C ALA A 328 -2.98 -12.33 -9.13
N MET A 329 -3.71 -11.86 -10.16
CA MET A 329 -5.17 -11.78 -10.13
C MET A 329 -5.82 -13.17 -10.09
N TRP A 330 -5.20 -14.16 -10.73
CA TRP A 330 -5.64 -15.54 -10.66
C TRP A 330 -5.52 -16.14 -9.27
N VAL A 331 -4.43 -15.86 -8.55
CA VAL A 331 -4.30 -16.31 -7.16
C VAL A 331 -5.44 -15.75 -6.32
N LYS A 332 -5.77 -14.46 -6.48
CA LYS A 332 -6.89 -13.83 -5.78
C LYS A 332 -8.24 -14.50 -6.10
N GLU A 333 -8.54 -14.74 -7.37
CA GLU A 333 -9.77 -15.46 -7.79
C GLU A 333 -9.79 -16.89 -7.24
N HIS A 334 -8.65 -17.59 -7.24
CA HIS A 334 -8.52 -18.95 -6.73
C HIS A 334 -8.86 -19.05 -5.24
N ILE A 335 -8.35 -18.12 -4.41
CA ILE A 335 -8.69 -18.04 -2.98
C ILE A 335 -10.18 -17.69 -2.77
N GLY A 336 -10.70 -16.78 -3.62
CA GLY A 336 -12.10 -16.36 -3.62
C GLY A 336 -12.34 -15.11 -2.77
N TYR A 337 -13.11 -14.17 -3.32
CA TYR A 337 -13.38 -12.87 -2.70
C TYR A 337 -14.04 -12.96 -1.32
N LYS A 338 -15.00 -13.87 -1.16
CA LYS A 338 -15.67 -14.09 0.14
C LYS A 338 -14.71 -14.56 1.22
N THR A 339 -13.84 -15.52 0.90
CA THR A 339 -12.79 -15.99 1.83
C THR A 339 -11.88 -14.83 2.24
N ILE A 340 -11.47 -14.00 1.28
CA ILE A 340 -10.60 -12.85 1.54
C ILE A 340 -11.30 -11.84 2.45
N GLU A 341 -12.55 -11.48 2.16
CA GLU A 341 -13.33 -10.53 2.98
C GLU A 341 -13.52 -11.05 4.41
N GLU A 342 -13.88 -12.33 4.58
CA GLU A 342 -14.06 -12.95 5.89
C GLU A 342 -12.77 -12.92 6.72
N GLN A 343 -11.63 -13.29 6.13
CA GLN A 343 -10.34 -13.28 6.82
C GLN A 343 -9.86 -11.86 7.15
N GLU A 344 -9.98 -10.90 6.21
CA GLU A 344 -9.68 -9.49 6.49
C GLU A 344 -10.53 -8.97 7.66
N HIS A 345 -11.83 -9.30 7.67
CA HIS A 345 -12.73 -8.91 8.75
C HIS A 345 -12.32 -9.50 10.10
N VAL A 346 -11.98 -10.80 10.16
CA VAL A 346 -11.50 -11.46 11.38
C VAL A 346 -10.24 -10.77 11.90
N HIS A 347 -9.25 -10.54 11.03
CA HIS A 347 -7.97 -9.93 11.44
C HIS A 347 -8.17 -8.51 11.95
N ILE A 348 -8.91 -7.66 11.23
CA ILE A 348 -9.07 -6.27 11.62
C ILE A 348 -9.91 -6.12 12.88
N GLN A 349 -10.99 -6.89 13.05
CA GLN A 349 -11.80 -6.85 14.28
C GLN A 349 -10.98 -7.27 15.50
N ARG A 350 -10.17 -8.33 15.37
CA ARG A 350 -9.28 -8.78 16.43
C ARG A 350 -8.26 -7.71 16.82
N ALA A 351 -7.60 -7.10 15.83
CA ALA A 351 -6.61 -6.06 16.05
C ALA A 351 -7.21 -4.78 16.64
N MET A 352 -8.37 -4.34 16.13
CA MET A 352 -9.10 -3.16 16.62
C MET A 352 -9.53 -3.33 18.07
N LYS A 353 -10.09 -4.50 18.42
CA LYS A 353 -10.48 -4.81 19.81
C LYS A 353 -9.28 -4.77 20.74
N ARG A 354 -8.23 -5.51 20.40
CA ARG A 354 -7.07 -5.69 21.27
C ARG A 354 -6.25 -4.41 21.45
N LEU A 355 -5.95 -3.71 20.36
CA LEU A 355 -5.13 -2.49 20.41
C LEU A 355 -5.95 -1.24 20.78
N GLY A 356 -7.23 -1.19 20.44
CA GLY A 356 -8.10 -0.05 20.74
C GLY A 356 -8.43 0.10 22.24
N GLU A 357 -8.38 -0.98 23.01
CA GLU A 357 -8.53 -0.95 24.48
C GLU A 357 -7.26 -0.43 25.19
N ASN A 358 -6.13 -0.34 24.49
CA ASN A 358 -4.86 0.10 25.07
C ASN A 358 -4.70 1.63 24.98
N LYS A 359 -4.79 2.31 26.13
CA LYS A 359 -4.66 3.78 26.24
C LYS A 359 -3.33 4.36 25.72
N ARG A 360 -2.30 3.53 25.59
CA ARG A 360 -0.98 3.91 25.07
C ARG A 360 -0.89 3.83 23.55
N ILE A 361 -1.94 3.34 22.89
CA ILE A 361 -1.98 3.18 21.44
C ILE A 361 -3.10 4.06 20.91
N GLN A 362 -2.75 5.00 20.04
CA GLN A 362 -3.73 5.79 19.30
C GLN A 362 -3.81 5.26 17.88
N ILE A 363 -4.91 4.60 17.53
CA ILE A 363 -5.19 4.20 16.15
C ILE A 363 -5.63 5.43 15.36
N LEU A 364 -5.03 5.64 14.19
CA LEU A 364 -5.34 6.79 13.32
C LEU A 364 -6.56 6.51 12.44
N GLY A 365 -7.34 7.57 12.17
CA GLY A 365 -8.60 7.52 11.42
C GLY A 365 -9.79 7.04 12.25
N ASN A 366 -11.00 7.11 11.68
CA ASN A 366 -12.22 6.69 12.35
C ASN A 366 -12.24 5.17 12.58
N THR A 367 -12.34 4.75 13.84
CA THR A 367 -12.27 3.35 14.29
C THR A 367 -13.58 2.56 14.12
N SER A 368 -14.67 3.20 13.72
CA SER A 368 -16.00 2.60 13.61
C SER A 368 -16.45 2.32 12.17
N VAL A 369 -15.79 2.90 11.16
CA VAL A 369 -16.16 2.71 9.74
C VAL A 369 -15.48 1.48 9.13
N LYS A 370 -16.05 0.96 8.02
CA LYS A 370 -15.49 -0.19 7.28
C LYS A 370 -14.07 0.15 6.84
N ARG A 371 -13.14 -0.75 7.15
CA ARG A 371 -11.74 -0.66 6.77
C ARG A 371 -11.17 -2.02 6.39
N GLN A 372 -10.16 -2.01 5.52
CA GLN A 372 -9.27 -3.13 5.30
C GLN A 372 -8.38 -3.37 6.52
N ALA A 373 -7.70 -4.52 6.56
CA ALA A 373 -6.85 -4.93 7.67
C ALA A 373 -5.50 -4.18 7.70
N ILE A 374 -5.57 -2.85 7.76
CA ILE A 374 -4.46 -1.89 7.75
C ILE A 374 -4.61 -1.01 8.99
N LEU A 375 -3.57 -0.93 9.82
CA LEU A 375 -3.56 -0.09 11.01
C LEU A 375 -2.35 0.83 10.99
N SER A 376 -2.64 2.13 10.97
CA SER A 376 -1.68 3.17 11.31
C SER A 376 -1.93 3.62 12.74
N PHE A 377 -0.87 3.71 13.55
CA PHE A 377 -1.00 4.01 14.97
C PHE A 377 0.21 4.78 15.52
N LEU A 378 -0.07 5.53 16.58
CA LEU A 378 0.92 6.19 17.42
C LEU A 378 1.04 5.44 18.75
N VAL A 379 2.22 5.52 19.36
CA VAL A 379 2.51 4.90 20.66
C VAL A 379 2.85 6.00 21.66
N HIS A 380 2.06 6.16 22.71
CA HIS A 380 2.26 7.13 23.79
C HIS A 380 2.77 6.42 25.04
N PRO A 381 4.08 6.52 25.37
CA PRO A 381 4.65 5.85 26.53
C PRO A 381 4.05 6.29 27.86
N LEU A 382 3.61 7.55 27.92
CA LEU A 382 2.98 8.19 29.07
C LEU A 382 1.73 8.94 28.58
N GLU A 383 0.71 9.00 29.43
CA GLU A 383 -0.56 9.70 29.14
C GLU A 383 -0.28 11.20 28.99
N ASN A 384 -0.78 11.80 27.90
CA ASN A 384 -0.56 13.21 27.50
C ASN A 384 0.87 13.58 27.07
N ASP A 385 1.74 12.59 26.79
CA ASP A 385 3.08 12.84 26.25
C ASP A 385 3.14 12.66 24.72
N LYS A 386 4.21 13.19 24.12
CA LYS A 386 4.51 13.02 22.69
C LYS A 386 4.68 11.55 22.35
N PRO A 387 4.11 11.07 21.22
CA PRO A 387 4.26 9.68 20.82
C PRO A 387 5.70 9.35 20.45
N LEU A 388 6.09 8.08 20.57
CA LEU A 388 7.34 7.59 19.99
C LEU A 388 7.34 7.85 18.48
N HIS A 389 8.49 8.30 17.95
CA HIS A 389 8.66 8.50 16.52
C HIS A 389 8.33 7.23 15.72
N GLY A 390 7.43 7.32 14.73
CA GLY A 390 6.93 6.16 13.97
C GLY A 390 8.03 5.22 13.42
N PRO A 391 9.05 5.76 12.71
CA PRO A 391 10.21 4.96 12.29
C PRO A 391 10.99 4.28 13.42
N PHE A 392 10.97 4.82 14.64
CA PHE A 392 11.57 4.14 15.81
C PHE A 392 10.72 2.93 16.23
N VAL A 393 9.40 3.07 16.29
CA VAL A 393 8.47 1.96 16.57
C VAL A 393 8.66 0.84 15.54
N SER A 394 8.72 1.16 14.25
CA SER A 394 9.01 0.17 13.21
C SER A 394 10.40 -0.47 13.35
N LYS A 395 11.40 0.32 13.78
CA LYS A 395 12.76 -0.19 14.03
C LYS A 395 12.78 -1.18 15.20
N LEU A 396 12.01 -0.93 16.26
CA LEU A 396 11.85 -1.86 17.39
C LEU A 396 11.10 -3.13 16.98
N LEU A 397 10.01 -3.01 16.23
CA LEU A 397 9.29 -4.16 15.65
C LEU A 397 10.23 -5.06 14.84
N ASN A 398 11.09 -4.46 14.01
CA ASN A 398 12.10 -5.20 13.26
C ASN A 398 13.16 -5.84 14.16
N ASP A 399 13.85 -5.05 14.97
CA ASP A 399 15.05 -5.52 15.67
C ASP A 399 14.72 -6.51 16.79
N LEU A 400 13.64 -6.28 17.54
CA LEU A 400 13.26 -7.13 18.67
C LEU A 400 12.49 -8.38 18.24
N PHE A 401 11.67 -8.27 17.18
CA PHE A 401 10.65 -9.27 16.86
C PHE A 401 10.71 -9.78 15.43
N GLY A 402 11.51 -9.18 14.54
CA GLY A 402 11.55 -9.53 13.13
C GLY A 402 10.32 -9.09 12.33
N ILE A 403 9.43 -8.29 12.92
CA ILE A 403 8.21 -7.80 12.31
C ILE A 403 8.54 -6.66 11.35
N GLN A 404 8.22 -6.85 10.07
CA GLN A 404 8.44 -5.88 9.01
C GLN A 404 7.24 -4.94 8.92
N ALA A 405 7.31 -3.84 9.65
CA ALA A 405 6.34 -2.75 9.63
C ALA A 405 6.90 -1.52 8.89
N ARG A 406 6.06 -0.51 8.64
CA ARG A 406 6.48 0.74 7.99
C ARG A 406 6.34 1.94 8.93
N GLY A 407 7.32 2.83 8.92
CA GLY A 407 7.29 4.09 9.67
C GLY A 407 7.30 5.31 8.75
N GLY A 408 6.56 6.37 9.12
CA GLY A 408 6.50 7.65 8.40
C GLY A 408 5.13 7.97 7.78
N CYS A 409 5.04 9.01 6.95
CA CYS A 409 3.76 9.51 6.39
C CYS A 409 3.15 8.70 5.22
N ALA A 410 3.69 7.51 4.90
CA ALA A 410 3.15 6.60 3.87
C ALA A 410 2.71 7.24 2.53
N CYS A 411 3.43 8.26 2.03
CA CYS A 411 3.09 9.00 0.81
C CYS A 411 1.68 9.63 0.81
N ALA A 412 1.18 10.03 1.97
CA ALA A 412 -0.11 10.68 2.18
C ALA A 412 0.07 11.90 3.10
N GLY A 413 1.01 12.78 2.72
CA GLY A 413 1.44 13.93 3.53
C GLY A 413 0.28 14.83 3.99
N PRO A 414 -0.60 15.34 3.10
CA PRO A 414 -1.74 16.15 3.49
C PRO A 414 -2.68 15.45 4.47
N TYR A 415 -3.04 14.19 4.19
CA TYR A 415 -3.87 13.42 5.12
C TYR A 415 -3.18 13.19 6.47
N GLY A 416 -1.87 12.98 6.47
CA GLY A 416 -1.06 12.93 7.68
C GLY A 416 -1.12 14.23 8.50
N HIS A 417 -1.22 15.40 7.85
CA HIS A 417 -1.41 16.66 8.57
C HIS A 417 -2.76 16.69 9.27
N THR A 418 -3.83 16.27 8.59
CA THR A 418 -5.16 16.13 9.18
C THR A 418 -5.18 15.17 10.36
N LEU A 419 -4.61 13.96 10.20
CA LEU A 419 -4.58 12.93 11.23
C LEU A 419 -3.77 13.32 12.47
N LEU A 420 -2.68 14.07 12.27
CA LEU A 420 -1.79 14.50 13.34
C LEU A 420 -2.08 15.93 13.83
N ARG A 421 -3.14 16.57 13.31
CA ARG A 421 -3.55 17.95 13.63
C ARG A 421 -2.42 18.97 13.44
N ILE A 422 -1.66 18.82 12.36
CA ILE A 422 -0.57 19.73 12.01
C ILE A 422 -1.17 20.92 11.28
N ASP A 423 -1.08 22.11 11.89
CA ASP A 423 -1.50 23.36 11.28
C ASP A 423 -0.48 23.88 10.24
N LYS A 424 -0.83 25.01 9.63
CA LYS A 424 -0.02 25.65 8.59
C LYS A 424 1.36 26.07 9.10
N ASP A 425 1.44 26.60 10.32
CA ASP A 425 2.68 27.14 10.86
C ASP A 425 3.68 26.02 11.18
N HIS A 426 3.21 24.95 11.81
CA HIS A 426 4.00 23.73 12.04
C HIS A 426 4.43 23.08 10.71
N SER A 427 3.53 23.02 9.71
CA SER A 427 3.87 22.51 8.39
C SER A 427 5.01 23.29 7.72
N LEU A 428 4.97 24.63 7.80
CA LEU A 428 6.02 25.50 7.28
C LEU A 428 7.32 25.39 8.09
N ALA A 429 7.23 25.18 9.40
CA ALA A 429 8.39 24.92 10.24
C ALA A 429 9.10 23.62 9.84
N PHE A 430 8.35 22.52 9.60
CA PHE A 430 8.93 21.29 9.06
C PHE A 430 9.61 21.51 7.71
N ARG A 431 8.97 22.26 6.80
CA ARG A 431 9.57 22.60 5.50
C ARG A 431 10.89 23.34 5.67
N SER A 432 10.94 24.38 6.51
CA SER A 432 12.14 25.17 6.78
C SER A 432 13.28 24.28 7.32
N ALA A 433 13.00 23.46 8.33
CA ALA A 433 13.96 22.51 8.88
C ALA A 433 14.47 21.49 7.85
N ILE A 434 13.60 20.96 6.99
CA ILE A 434 13.98 20.06 5.90
C ILE A 434 14.90 20.77 4.89
N GLN A 435 14.66 22.05 4.58
CA GLN A 435 15.55 22.84 3.70
C GLN A 435 16.94 23.05 4.31
N GLN A 436 17.05 23.09 5.64
CA GLN A 436 18.32 23.09 6.37
C GLN A 436 18.96 21.69 6.50
N GLY A 437 18.34 20.68 5.87
CA GLY A 437 18.81 19.30 5.82
C GLY A 437 18.30 18.42 6.96
N TYR A 438 17.44 18.89 7.86
CA TYR A 438 16.90 18.10 8.96
C TYR A 438 15.67 17.28 8.54
N VAL A 439 15.89 16.23 7.75
CA VAL A 439 14.80 15.35 7.27
C VAL A 439 14.08 14.62 8.41
N GLY A 440 14.76 14.42 9.55
CA GLY A 440 14.22 13.72 10.72
C GLY A 440 13.05 14.41 11.41
N VAL A 441 12.74 15.67 11.09
CA VAL A 441 11.55 16.36 11.62
C VAL A 441 10.24 15.90 10.98
N LYS A 442 10.31 15.11 9.90
CA LYS A 442 9.12 14.63 9.20
C LYS A 442 8.23 13.87 10.20
N PRO A 443 6.96 14.26 10.33
CA PRO A 443 6.02 13.55 11.18
C PRO A 443 5.74 12.15 10.63
N GLY A 444 5.02 11.35 11.41
CA GLY A 444 4.57 10.05 10.95
C GLY A 444 4.14 9.12 12.07
N TRP A 445 3.78 7.91 11.67
CA TRP A 445 3.25 6.85 12.53
C TRP A 445 3.93 5.53 12.20
N ALA A 446 3.62 4.48 12.96
CA ALA A 446 3.88 3.11 12.56
C ALA A 446 2.65 2.54 11.85
N ARG A 447 2.86 1.76 10.79
CA ARG A 447 1.81 1.08 10.04
C ARG A 447 2.11 -0.41 9.93
N ILE A 448 1.10 -1.22 10.20
CA ILE A 448 1.08 -2.66 9.98
C ILE A 448 -0.15 -3.04 9.15
N SER A 449 -0.05 -4.15 8.43
CA SER A 449 -1.17 -4.74 7.68
C SER A 449 -1.22 -6.25 7.85
N PHE A 450 -2.42 -6.79 7.88
CA PHE A 450 -2.69 -8.21 8.10
C PHE A 450 -3.29 -8.81 6.83
N PRO A 451 -2.49 -9.43 5.95
CA PRO A 451 -3.03 -10.07 4.75
C PRO A 451 -3.96 -11.23 5.13
N TYR A 452 -4.98 -11.48 4.32
CA TYR A 452 -6.00 -12.53 4.50
C TYR A 452 -5.47 -13.98 4.62
N TYR A 453 -4.20 -14.20 4.31
CA TYR A 453 -3.54 -15.49 4.43
C TYR A 453 -2.63 -15.58 5.65
N MET A 454 -2.55 -14.54 6.49
CA MET A 454 -1.76 -14.55 7.72
C MET A 454 -2.27 -15.61 8.69
N LEU A 455 -1.36 -16.27 9.41
CA LEU A 455 -1.75 -17.19 10.47
C LEU A 455 -2.25 -16.43 11.70
N THR A 456 -3.17 -17.04 12.44
CA THR A 456 -3.64 -16.51 13.72
C THR A 456 -2.47 -16.31 14.69
N GLU A 457 -1.50 -17.23 14.72
CA GLU A 457 -0.32 -17.14 15.58
C GLU A 457 0.58 -15.94 15.22
N GLU A 458 0.73 -15.64 13.93
CA GLU A 458 1.46 -14.45 13.46
C GLU A 458 0.72 -13.17 13.83
N LEU A 459 -0.60 -13.14 13.66
CA LEU A 459 -1.44 -12.02 14.07
C LEU A 459 -1.29 -11.74 15.56
N GLU A 460 -1.49 -12.74 16.42
CA GLU A 460 -1.39 -12.57 17.88
C GLU A 460 0.03 -12.14 18.31
N PHE A 461 1.07 -12.67 17.66
CA PHE A 461 2.45 -12.25 17.91
C PHE A 461 2.67 -10.76 17.56
N ILE A 462 2.16 -10.31 16.41
CA ILE A 462 2.28 -8.90 16.01
C ILE A 462 1.55 -7.99 17.01
N LEU A 463 0.33 -8.35 17.43
CA LEU A 463 -0.43 -7.57 18.41
C LEU A 463 0.32 -7.52 19.77
N ALA A 464 0.86 -8.64 20.25
CA ALA A 464 1.65 -8.69 21.48
C ALA A 464 2.94 -7.86 21.38
N ALA A 465 3.61 -7.85 20.24
CA ALA A 465 4.81 -7.04 20.01
C ALA A 465 4.49 -5.53 20.01
N VAL A 466 3.36 -5.13 19.44
CA VAL A 466 2.88 -3.73 19.48
C VAL A 466 2.56 -3.32 20.92
N GLU A 467 1.86 -4.15 21.68
CA GLU A 467 1.59 -3.91 23.12
C GLU A 467 2.88 -3.83 23.94
N PHE A 468 3.86 -4.70 23.66
CA PHE A 468 5.17 -4.64 24.28
C PHE A 468 5.82 -3.27 24.03
N ILE A 469 5.85 -2.79 22.78
CA ILE A 469 6.43 -1.49 22.46
C ILE A 469 5.65 -0.36 23.12
N ALA A 470 4.33 -0.47 23.23
CA ALA A 470 3.52 0.52 23.95
C ALA A 470 3.89 0.62 25.44
N ASN A 471 4.23 -0.50 26.06
CA ASN A 471 4.59 -0.54 27.48
C ASN A 471 6.06 -0.20 27.74
N TYR A 472 6.96 -0.62 26.85
CA TYR A 472 8.40 -0.66 27.11
C TYR A 472 9.27 0.04 26.07
N GLY A 473 8.73 0.40 24.91
CA GLY A 473 9.49 0.91 23.77
C GLY A 473 10.35 2.13 24.08
N GLN A 474 9.87 3.02 24.94
CA GLN A 474 10.60 4.21 25.39
C GLN A 474 11.92 3.85 26.10
N ARG A 475 11.99 2.71 26.80
CA ARG A 475 13.22 2.28 27.50
C ARG A 475 14.35 1.97 26.51
N PHE A 476 14.00 1.56 25.29
CA PHE A 476 14.96 1.24 24.25
C PHE A 476 15.59 2.48 23.61
N LEU A 477 15.07 3.69 23.82
CA LEU A 477 15.65 4.91 23.26
C LEU A 477 17.14 5.04 23.63
N ALA A 478 17.54 4.63 24.84
CA ALA A 478 18.94 4.66 25.26
C ALA A 478 19.88 3.78 24.40
N LEU A 479 19.34 2.79 23.69
CA LEU A 479 20.11 1.83 22.89
C LEU A 479 20.29 2.25 21.43
N TYR A 480 19.63 3.30 20.99
CA TYR A 480 19.65 3.73 19.59
C TYR A 480 20.27 5.11 19.43
N HIS A 481 20.66 5.44 18.21
CA HIS A 481 21.04 6.77 17.78
C HIS A 481 20.06 7.25 16.71
N PHE A 482 19.58 8.48 16.85
CA PHE A 482 18.75 9.13 15.83
C PHE A 482 19.58 10.08 14.97
N ASN A 483 19.52 9.91 13.66
CA ASN A 483 20.16 10.81 12.72
C ASN A 483 19.16 11.86 12.23
N TRP A 484 19.31 13.09 12.69
CA TRP A 484 18.44 14.22 12.32
C TRP A 484 18.46 14.56 10.82
N LYS A 485 19.55 14.27 10.12
CA LYS A 485 19.67 14.56 8.68
C LYS A 485 18.95 13.54 7.80
N THR A 486 18.81 12.30 8.27
CA THR A 486 18.17 11.21 7.50
C THR A 486 16.81 10.77 8.06
N GLY A 487 16.55 11.04 9.34
CA GLY A 487 15.41 10.50 10.08
C GLY A 487 15.56 9.02 10.48
N SER A 488 16.75 8.44 10.32
CA SER A 488 16.97 7.01 10.58
C SER A 488 17.44 6.71 12.00
N TRP A 489 17.09 5.50 12.46
CA TRP A 489 17.46 4.97 13.76
C TRP A 489 18.45 3.82 13.61
N SER A 490 19.58 3.90 14.31
CA SER A 490 20.61 2.85 14.31
C SER A 490 20.88 2.34 15.73
N PHE A 491 21.06 1.04 15.86
CA PHE A 491 21.38 0.41 17.14
C PHE A 491 22.82 0.69 17.55
N SER A 492 23.04 1.03 18.82
CA SER A 492 24.36 1.29 19.40
C SER A 492 24.82 0.11 20.26
N LYS A 493 25.73 -0.70 19.71
CA LYS A 493 26.39 -1.80 20.46
C LYS A 493 27.07 -1.28 21.74
N ALA A 494 27.70 -0.11 21.67
CA ALA A 494 28.37 0.49 22.82
C ALA A 494 27.38 0.89 23.93
N ALA A 495 26.22 1.45 23.57
CA ALA A 495 25.17 1.78 24.55
C ALA A 495 24.60 0.52 25.19
N PHE A 496 24.38 -0.52 24.41
CA PHE A 496 23.92 -1.81 24.90
C PHE A 496 24.90 -2.47 25.87
N SER A 497 26.20 -2.51 25.52
CA SER A 497 27.24 -3.04 26.42
C SER A 497 27.33 -2.26 27.73
N ARG A 498 27.16 -0.93 27.70
CA ARG A 498 27.11 -0.12 28.93
C ARG A 498 25.89 -0.43 29.78
N ALA A 499 24.71 -0.54 29.18
CA ALA A 499 23.49 -0.92 29.88
C ALA A 499 23.63 -2.29 30.57
N LEU A 500 24.22 -3.27 29.88
CA LEU A 500 24.52 -4.59 30.44
C LEU A 500 25.60 -4.54 31.55
N GLY A 501 26.61 -3.68 31.43
CA GLY A 501 27.63 -3.46 32.45
C GLY A 501 27.05 -2.87 33.74
N LEU A 502 26.23 -1.82 33.62
CA LEU A 502 25.54 -1.19 34.75
C LEU A 502 24.52 -2.15 35.42
N ALA A 503 23.86 -3.00 34.64
CA ALA A 503 22.99 -4.04 35.17
C ALA A 503 23.73 -5.09 36.00
N LYS A 504 24.97 -5.46 35.62
CA LYS A 504 25.82 -6.38 36.39
C LYS A 504 26.26 -5.78 37.73
N GLU A 505 26.48 -4.47 37.80
CA GLU A 505 26.84 -3.77 39.04
C GLU A 505 25.63 -3.59 39.99
N ASN A 506 24.42 -3.44 39.45
CA ASN A 506 23.17 -3.30 40.21
C ASN A 506 22.49 -4.64 40.58
N TRP A 507 23.08 -5.79 40.25
CA TRP A 507 22.51 -7.12 40.50
C TRP A 507 22.71 -7.58 41.96
N ARG A 508 22.13 -6.84 42.91
CA ARG A 508 21.87 -7.31 44.28
C ARG A 508 20.45 -6.92 44.70
N GLY A 509 19.53 -7.87 44.51
CA GLY A 509 18.21 -7.87 45.14
C GLY A 509 17.13 -7.06 44.42
N ARG A 510 16.45 -7.66 43.44
CA ARG A 510 15.03 -7.42 43.16
C ARG A 510 14.37 -8.73 42.75
N GLU A 511 13.25 -9.06 43.39
CA GLU A 511 12.36 -10.15 43.00
C GLU A 511 11.62 -9.77 41.71
N PHE A 512 11.53 -10.74 40.79
CA PHE A 512 10.89 -10.60 39.48
C PHE A 512 9.37 -10.37 39.61
N CYS A 513 8.82 -9.43 38.83
CA CYS A 513 7.39 -9.16 38.78
C CYS A 513 6.64 -10.29 38.04
N ASN A 514 6.00 -11.20 38.78
CA ASN A 514 5.36 -12.40 38.26
C ASN A 514 3.99 -12.18 37.57
N GLN A 515 3.38 -10.99 37.62
CA GLN A 515 2.00 -10.78 37.17
C GLN A 515 1.81 -10.67 35.63
N GLN A 516 2.82 -10.22 34.88
CA GLN A 516 2.70 -10.08 33.41
C GLN A 516 3.14 -11.32 32.62
N LYS A 517 4.03 -12.15 33.20
CA LYS A 517 4.30 -13.50 32.69
C LYS A 517 3.00 -14.31 32.57
N THR A 518 2.05 -14.12 33.50
CA THR A 518 0.77 -14.83 33.53
C THR A 518 -0.17 -14.42 32.40
N LEU A 519 -0.22 -13.16 31.96
CA LEU A 519 -1.12 -12.73 30.86
C LEU A 519 -0.67 -13.21 29.48
N ILE A 520 0.65 -13.19 29.22
CA ILE A 520 1.25 -13.68 27.98
C ILE A 520 1.26 -15.21 27.96
N SER A 521 1.64 -15.84 29.09
CA SER A 521 1.56 -17.30 29.27
C SER A 521 0.12 -17.79 29.18
N ASN A 522 -0.88 -17.11 29.74
CA ASN A 522 -2.29 -17.53 29.67
C ASN A 522 -2.82 -17.40 28.24
N SER A 523 -2.49 -16.32 27.52
CA SER A 523 -2.88 -16.17 26.11
C SER A 523 -2.21 -17.23 25.22
N MET A 524 -0.94 -17.56 25.48
CA MET A 524 -0.20 -18.61 24.77
C MET A 524 -0.57 -20.04 25.22
N GLN A 525 -1.01 -20.24 26.47
CA GLN A 525 -1.51 -21.52 27.00
C GLN A 525 -2.93 -21.81 26.54
N GLU A 526 -3.81 -20.81 26.45
CA GLU A 526 -5.12 -20.95 25.80
C GLU A 526 -4.98 -21.34 24.32
N LEU A 527 -3.95 -20.83 23.62
CA LEU A 527 -3.59 -21.24 22.26
C LEU A 527 -3.08 -22.70 22.23
N ASN A 528 -2.21 -23.10 23.16
CA ASN A 528 -1.72 -24.48 23.27
C ASN A 528 -2.86 -25.50 23.54
N LEU A 529 -3.85 -25.13 24.35
CA LEU A 529 -5.03 -25.97 24.62
C LEU A 529 -5.95 -26.12 23.40
N LYS A 530 -6.15 -25.06 22.60
CA LYS A 530 -6.92 -25.12 21.34
C LYS A 530 -6.18 -25.85 20.21
N CYS A 531 -4.84 -25.83 20.22
CA CYS A 531 -4.01 -26.52 19.22
C CYS A 531 -4.09 -28.06 19.31
N HIS A 532 -4.40 -28.62 20.49
CA HIS A 532 -4.64 -30.06 20.61
C HIS A 532 -5.92 -30.53 19.89
N GLU A 533 -6.85 -29.61 19.60
CA GLU A 533 -8.10 -29.90 18.87
C GLU A 533 -8.00 -29.61 17.36
N ALA A 534 -7.07 -28.74 16.93
CA ALA A 534 -6.84 -28.39 15.54
C ALA A 534 -5.73 -29.25 14.91
N LYS A 535 -6.09 -30.12 13.96
CA LYS A 535 -5.17 -31.00 13.20
C LYS A 535 -3.90 -30.27 12.74
N GLU A 536 -2.76 -30.96 12.84
CA GLU A 536 -1.43 -30.48 12.42
C GLU A 536 -1.41 -29.90 10.99
N PHE A 537 -1.33 -28.57 10.86
CA PHE A 537 -1.04 -27.90 9.58
C PHE A 537 0.38 -27.32 9.59
N LYS A 538 1.10 -27.50 8.48
CA LYS A 538 2.46 -26.97 8.28
C LYS A 538 2.39 -25.66 7.51
N TYR A 539 3.03 -24.62 8.03
CA TYR A 539 3.25 -23.35 7.32
C TYR A 539 4.66 -23.33 6.75
N ALA A 540 4.77 -23.30 5.42
CA ALA A 540 6.06 -23.34 4.71
C ALA A 540 7.02 -24.45 5.22
N GLY A 541 6.50 -25.53 5.82
CA GLY A 541 7.29 -26.63 6.41
C GLY A 541 7.45 -26.60 7.94
N THR A 542 7.13 -25.50 8.63
CA THR A 542 7.16 -25.37 10.11
C THR A 542 5.81 -25.74 10.73
N LYS A 543 5.79 -26.46 11.86
CA LYS A 543 4.55 -26.74 12.60
C LYS A 543 4.13 -25.51 13.42
N ALA A 544 2.82 -25.28 13.59
CA ALA A 544 2.30 -24.15 14.37
C ALA A 544 2.89 -24.08 15.80
N GLY A 545 3.07 -25.22 16.48
CA GLY A 545 3.68 -25.28 17.80
C GLY A 545 5.13 -24.74 17.85
N ASP A 546 5.93 -25.02 16.82
CA ASP A 546 7.31 -24.51 16.72
C ASP A 546 7.34 -22.99 16.58
N LEU A 547 6.37 -22.43 15.84
CA LEU A 547 6.23 -20.99 15.63
C LEU A 547 5.87 -20.25 16.92
N ILE A 548 4.96 -20.81 17.71
CA ILE A 548 4.56 -20.25 19.02
C ILE A 548 5.76 -20.20 19.96
N HIS A 549 6.53 -21.29 20.06
CA HIS A 549 7.73 -21.33 20.91
C HIS A 549 8.78 -20.31 20.47
N GLU A 550 8.97 -20.13 19.16
CA GLU A 550 9.87 -19.13 18.61
C GLU A 550 9.42 -17.70 18.98
N PHE A 551 8.16 -17.36 18.75
CA PHE A 551 7.59 -16.05 19.06
C PHE A 551 7.59 -15.73 20.56
N ALA A 552 7.32 -16.73 21.40
CA ALA A 552 7.43 -16.61 22.86
C ALA A 552 8.86 -16.25 23.28
N SER A 553 9.87 -16.92 22.71
CA SER A 553 11.29 -16.65 22.98
C SER A 553 11.70 -15.22 22.60
N TYR A 554 11.16 -14.67 21.51
CA TYR A 554 11.39 -13.27 21.13
C TYR A 554 10.82 -12.29 22.15
N LEU A 555 9.60 -12.54 22.65
CA LEU A 555 8.98 -11.74 23.72
C LEU A 555 9.74 -11.84 25.04
N ASP A 556 10.16 -13.04 25.45
CA ASP A 556 10.93 -13.26 26.68
C ASP A 556 12.29 -12.54 26.63
N THR A 557 12.96 -12.60 25.48
CA THR A 557 14.21 -11.87 25.25
C THR A 557 13.99 -10.37 25.35
N ALA A 558 12.95 -9.85 24.70
CA ALA A 558 12.63 -8.42 24.73
C ALA A 558 12.29 -7.93 26.15
N MET A 559 11.50 -8.71 26.90
CA MET A 559 11.16 -8.43 28.30
C MET A 559 12.39 -8.41 29.19
N SER A 560 13.24 -9.43 29.08
CA SER A 560 14.49 -9.52 29.84
C SER A 560 15.38 -8.30 29.61
N ILE A 561 15.44 -7.79 28.38
CA ILE A 561 16.20 -6.58 28.05
C ILE A 561 15.53 -5.33 28.63
N ALA A 562 14.20 -5.20 28.48
CA ALA A 562 13.46 -4.05 28.99
C ALA A 562 13.58 -3.88 30.51
N ASP A 563 13.71 -4.98 31.26
CA ASP A 563 13.93 -4.98 32.71
C ASP A 563 15.33 -4.48 33.12
N LEU A 564 16.32 -4.61 32.24
CA LEU A 564 17.68 -4.11 32.46
C LEU A 564 17.83 -2.62 32.12
N LEU A 565 16.88 -2.05 31.37
CA LEU A 565 16.92 -0.67 30.92
C LEU A 565 16.22 0.26 31.93
N PRO A 566 16.77 1.47 32.15
CA PRO A 566 16.16 2.43 33.07
C PRO A 566 14.76 2.83 32.59
N ALA A 567 13.86 3.01 33.55
CA ALA A 567 12.50 3.50 33.28
C ALA A 567 12.46 5.01 32.95
N SER A 568 13.45 5.78 33.43
CA SER A 568 13.55 7.23 33.24
C SER A 568 14.23 7.58 31.92
N LEU A 569 13.63 8.50 31.18
CA LEU A 569 14.18 9.05 29.95
C LEU A 569 15.20 10.15 30.25
N THR A 570 16.33 10.12 29.56
CA THR A 570 17.18 11.30 29.42
C THR A 570 16.76 12.00 28.13
N PRO A 571 16.22 13.24 28.18
CA PRO A 571 15.81 13.93 26.97
C PRO A 571 17.01 14.10 26.04
N ARG A 572 16.84 13.73 24.77
CA ARG A 572 17.90 13.91 23.78
C ARG A 572 17.99 15.37 23.36
N ARG A 573 19.22 15.83 23.11
CA ARG A 573 19.45 17.20 22.63
C ARG A 573 18.92 17.35 21.22
N ILE A 574 17.97 18.26 21.06
CA ILE A 574 17.54 18.81 19.78
C ILE A 574 18.67 19.75 19.31
N PRO A 575 19.04 19.76 18.01
CA PRO A 575 20.00 20.73 17.48
C PRO A 575 19.59 22.17 17.83
N GLU A 576 20.55 23.00 18.26
CA GLU A 576 20.26 24.38 18.73
C GLU A 576 19.71 25.29 17.64
N ASP A 577 19.97 24.97 16.38
CA ASP A 577 19.46 25.65 15.18
C ASP A 577 18.07 25.15 14.74
N LEU A 578 17.50 24.15 15.42
CA LEU A 578 16.21 23.57 15.10
C LEU A 578 15.11 24.09 16.04
N ASP A 579 14.42 25.15 15.62
CA ASP A 579 13.27 25.72 16.31
C ASP A 579 11.95 25.13 15.78
N VAL A 580 11.69 23.85 16.11
CA VAL A 580 10.47 23.14 15.72
C VAL A 580 9.90 22.41 16.93
N ASP A 581 8.64 22.69 17.29
CA ASP A 581 7.91 21.86 18.25
C ASP A 581 7.53 20.52 17.60
N LEU A 582 8.32 19.48 17.87
CA LEU A 582 8.15 18.19 17.23
C LEU A 582 6.92 17.47 17.78
N PRO A 583 6.06 16.87 16.95
CA PRO A 583 4.87 16.14 17.41
C PRO A 583 5.20 14.71 17.90
N PHE A 584 6.47 14.42 18.22
CA PHE A 584 6.94 13.10 18.63
C PHE A 584 8.20 13.19 19.52
N MET A 585 8.48 12.09 20.22
CA MET A 585 9.61 11.87 21.11
C MET A 585 10.78 11.18 20.39
N ILE A 586 12.02 11.64 20.66
CA ILE A 586 13.29 11.13 20.10
C ILE A 586 14.30 10.79 21.19
#